data_AF-A0A4P1QUB1-F1
#
_entry.id   AF-A0A4P1QUB1-F1
#
_cell.length_a   1.000
_cell.length_b   1.000
_cell.length_c   1.000
_cell.angle_alpha   90.00
_cell.angle_beta   90.00
_cell.angle_gamma   90.00
#
_symmetry.space_group_name_H-M   'P 1'
#
loop_
_entity.id
_entity.type
_entity.pdbx_description
1 polymer ?
#
loop_
_entity_poly.entity_id
_entity_poly.type
_entity_poly.pdbx_seq_one_letter_code
_entity_poly.pdbx_strand_id
1 'polypeptide(L)'
;MDRECGQEQMDSGQQCHWSCHEWSVGSLGKDGGYATVENVYVSNCSFFGTTNGLRIKTWQNGYGFVRNVTYNNIRLQNTRNPIIIDQNYRDLVEDFPIAKLYEMMMQGKGIEIIGVTYKDVSGTSATSVAINLGCNSSEGCSNIIMDRVNLTSVSPSEKVIVLCSNVKGQETTVSPKVSCLTEKLPSTLIGSHILFSH
;
A
#
# COMPACT_ATOMS: atom_id res chain seq x y z
N MET A 1 23.44 16.90 10.05
CA MET A 1 23.67 17.41 8.67
C MET A 1 23.02 16.38 7.78
N ASP A 2 21.68 16.35 7.84
CA ASP A 2 20.86 15.28 7.31
C ASP A 2 20.09 15.89 6.15
N ARG A 3 20.41 15.43 4.94
CA ARG A 3 19.65 15.82 3.75
C ARG A 3 18.40 14.95 3.72
N GLU A 4 17.30 15.50 4.21
CA GLU A 4 15.97 14.91 4.06
C GLU A 4 15.54 15.02 2.59
N CYS A 5 14.99 13.93 2.03
CA CYS A 5 14.39 13.93 0.70
C CYS A 5 13.03 14.64 0.77
N GLY A 6 13.08 15.97 0.76
CA GLY A 6 11.97 16.85 0.46
C GLY A 6 12.36 17.70 -0.74
N GLN A 7 11.75 17.42 -1.89
CA GLN A 7 11.72 18.27 -3.08
C GLN A 7 13.08 18.87 -3.50
N GLU A 8 13.91 18.13 -4.25
CA GLU A 8 14.71 18.70 -5.35
C GLU A 8 15.58 17.64 -6.06
N GLN A 9 15.58 17.72 -7.40
CA GLN A 9 16.50 17.13 -8.39
C GLN A 9 16.38 15.63 -8.73
N MET A 10 15.68 15.40 -9.85
CA MET A 10 15.86 14.25 -10.73
C MET A 10 17.01 14.56 -11.69
N ASP A 11 18.14 13.87 -11.58
CA ASP A 11 19.14 13.80 -12.66
C ASP A 11 19.69 12.38 -12.81
N SER A 12 19.85 11.95 -14.06
CA SER A 12 20.11 10.57 -14.47
C SER A 12 21.52 10.09 -14.13
N GLY A 13 21.63 8.88 -13.56
CA GLY A 13 22.84 8.06 -13.70
C GLY A 13 23.79 7.92 -12.49
N GLN A 14 23.39 8.31 -11.28
CA GLN A 14 24.14 7.98 -10.06
C GLN A 14 23.33 7.07 -9.12
N GLN A 15 23.92 5.95 -8.71
CA GLN A 15 23.39 5.11 -7.64
C GLN A 15 23.58 5.84 -6.30
N CYS A 16 22.61 6.68 -5.96
CA CYS A 16 22.57 7.34 -4.67
C CYS A 16 21.87 6.43 -3.65
N HIS A 17 22.61 6.05 -2.61
CA HIS A 17 22.11 5.30 -1.46
C HIS A 17 21.32 6.25 -0.56
N TRP A 18 20.10 6.65 -0.95
CA TRP A 18 19.31 7.57 -0.14
C TRP A 18 18.69 6.83 1.05
N SER A 19 19.14 7.17 2.26
CA SER A 19 18.49 6.78 3.50
C SER A 19 17.18 7.56 3.64
N CYS A 20 16.06 6.85 3.59
CA CYS A 20 14.74 7.43 3.79
C CYS A 20 14.28 7.20 5.24
N HIS A 21 13.69 8.24 5.83
CA HIS A 21 13.18 8.18 7.20
C HIS A 21 11.81 7.48 7.25
N GLU A 22 10.83 7.94 6.49
CA GLU A 22 9.53 7.27 6.26
C GLU A 22 8.93 7.83 4.96
N TRP A 23 8.16 7.03 4.20
CA TRP A 23 7.42 7.55 3.06
C TRP A 23 5.92 7.32 3.22
N SER A 24 5.16 8.41 3.11
CA SER A 24 3.71 8.36 3.28
C SER A 24 3.00 9.26 2.28
N VAL A 25 2.03 8.70 1.56
CA VAL A 25 0.97 9.50 0.92
C VAL A 25 -0.10 9.79 1.98
N GLY A 26 -0.37 11.07 2.24
CA GLY A 26 -1.41 11.53 3.17
C GLY A 26 -0.94 12.03 4.55
N SER A 27 -1.84 12.23 5.52
CA SER A 27 -3.23 11.79 5.50
C SER A 27 -4.10 12.67 4.61
N LEU A 28 -4.92 12.02 3.79
CA LEU A 28 -5.76 12.70 2.80
C LEU A 28 -7.22 12.68 3.22
N GLY A 29 -7.92 13.79 3.01
CA GLY A 29 -9.37 13.89 3.22
C GLY A 29 -9.82 14.10 4.66
N LYS A 30 -8.97 14.70 5.50
CA LYS A 30 -9.34 15.08 6.87
C LYS A 30 -10.63 15.90 6.87
N ASP A 31 -11.47 15.68 7.88
CA ASP A 31 -12.76 16.36 8.06
C ASP A 31 -13.71 16.22 6.85
N GLY A 32 -13.55 15.13 6.08
CA GLY A 32 -14.35 14.87 4.88
C GLY A 32 -13.95 15.73 3.68
N GLY A 33 -12.76 16.31 3.70
CA GLY A 33 -12.25 17.14 2.63
C GLY A 33 -11.99 16.37 1.33
N TYR A 34 -12.02 17.12 0.22
CA TYR A 34 -11.51 16.64 -1.06
C TYR A 34 -9.99 16.59 -1.05
N ALA A 35 -9.40 15.50 -1.51
CA ALA A 35 -7.95 15.41 -1.69
C ALA A 35 -7.59 14.46 -2.83
N THR A 36 -6.55 14.82 -3.59
CA THR A 36 -6.06 14.00 -4.70
C THR A 36 -4.55 13.88 -4.69
N VAL A 37 -4.07 12.71 -5.11
CA VAL A 37 -2.66 12.44 -5.38
C VAL A 37 -2.58 11.57 -6.62
N GLU A 38 -1.69 11.90 -7.54
CA GLU A 38 -1.48 11.09 -8.73
C GLU A 38 -0.06 11.12 -9.26
N ASN A 39 0.32 10.09 -10.03
CA ASN A 39 1.57 10.01 -10.78
C ASN A 39 2.81 10.14 -9.87
N VAL A 40 2.79 9.40 -8.75
CA VAL A 40 3.88 9.37 -7.78
C VAL A 40 4.82 8.22 -8.13
N TYR A 41 6.11 8.50 -8.25
CA TYR A 41 7.14 7.50 -8.47
C TYR A 41 8.25 7.65 -7.43
N VAL A 42 8.44 6.61 -6.61
CA VAL A 42 9.50 6.55 -5.59
C VAL A 42 10.40 5.38 -5.94
N SER A 43 11.70 5.62 -6.03
CA SER A 43 12.63 4.54 -6.38
C SER A 43 14.02 4.68 -5.81
N ASN A 44 14.73 3.55 -5.72
CA ASN A 44 16.12 3.48 -5.28
C ASN A 44 16.32 4.03 -3.84
N CYS A 45 15.41 3.64 -2.94
CA CYS A 45 15.38 4.13 -1.56
C CYS A 45 15.63 2.99 -0.56
N SER A 46 16.34 3.29 0.53
CA SER A 46 16.55 2.36 1.63
C SER A 46 16.03 2.95 2.94
N PHE A 47 15.22 2.20 3.68
CA PHE A 47 14.68 2.58 4.98
C PHE A 47 15.33 1.72 6.06
N PHE A 48 15.87 2.33 7.12
CA PHE A 48 16.56 1.63 8.19
C PHE A 48 15.98 1.99 9.56
N GLY A 49 15.50 0.99 10.31
CA GLY A 49 15.02 1.19 11.69
C GLY A 49 13.76 2.07 11.78
N THR A 50 12.98 2.15 10.71
CA THR A 50 11.86 3.09 10.58
C THR A 50 10.56 2.52 11.16
N THR A 51 9.61 3.36 11.56
CA THR A 51 8.31 2.85 12.01
C THR A 51 7.48 2.38 10.82
N ASN A 52 7.56 3.08 9.69
CA ASN A 52 6.85 2.74 8.46
C ASN A 52 7.80 2.77 7.26
N GLY A 53 7.56 1.90 6.30
CA GLY A 53 8.25 1.94 5.00
C GLY A 53 7.43 2.75 4.01
N LEU A 54 6.59 2.03 3.25
CA LEU A 54 5.75 2.54 2.19
C LEU A 54 4.31 2.62 2.68
N ARG A 55 3.81 3.83 2.98
CA ARG A 55 2.47 4.04 3.57
C ARG A 55 1.56 4.88 2.69
N ILE A 56 0.30 4.50 2.58
CA ILE A 56 -0.79 5.35 2.10
C ILE A 56 -1.81 5.46 3.23
N LYS A 57 -2.18 6.68 3.63
CA LYS A 57 -3.15 6.93 4.71
C LYS A 57 -4.23 7.89 4.26
N THR A 58 -5.49 7.50 4.42
CA THR A 58 -6.65 8.35 4.10
C THR A 58 -7.67 8.31 5.21
N TRP A 59 -8.40 9.40 5.40
CA TRP A 59 -9.53 9.48 6.32
C TRP A 59 -10.75 8.80 5.72
N GLN A 60 -11.55 8.13 6.56
CA GLN A 60 -12.72 7.35 6.12
C GLN A 60 -13.77 8.19 5.39
N ASN A 61 -13.99 9.44 5.83
CA ASN A 61 -15.00 10.33 5.27
C ASN A 61 -14.48 11.23 4.15
N GLY A 62 -13.18 11.16 3.83
CA GLY A 62 -12.60 11.92 2.71
C GLY A 62 -13.13 11.46 1.35
N TYR A 63 -12.99 12.30 0.34
CA TYR A 63 -13.32 11.96 -1.04
C TYR A 63 -12.27 12.51 -2.02
N GLY A 64 -12.20 11.92 -3.21
CA GLY A 64 -11.13 12.17 -4.19
C GLY A 64 -10.41 10.88 -4.56
N PHE A 65 -9.13 10.94 -4.91
CA PHE A 65 -8.39 9.77 -5.40
C PHE A 65 -6.89 9.76 -5.08
N VAL A 66 -6.32 8.57 -4.98
CA VAL A 66 -4.90 8.27 -5.09
C VAL A 66 -4.71 7.34 -6.27
N ARG A 67 -4.06 7.81 -7.34
CA ARG A 67 -3.89 7.01 -8.56
C ARG A 67 -2.47 6.96 -9.09
N ASN A 68 -2.09 5.85 -9.73
CA ASN A 68 -0.80 5.71 -10.41
C ASN A 68 0.39 6.03 -9.47
N VAL A 69 0.49 5.27 -8.39
CA VAL A 69 1.62 5.35 -7.43
C VAL A 69 2.52 4.15 -7.63
N THR A 70 3.82 4.36 -7.81
CA THR A 70 4.79 3.29 -7.98
C THR A 70 5.94 3.41 -6.98
N TYR A 71 6.22 2.31 -6.30
CA TYR A 71 7.40 2.09 -5.48
C TYR A 71 8.28 1.07 -6.17
N ASN A 72 9.51 1.45 -6.54
CA ASN A 72 10.39 0.60 -7.33
C ASN A 72 11.81 0.50 -6.74
N ASN A 73 12.37 -0.70 -6.65
CA ASN A 73 13.72 -0.91 -6.11
C ASN A 73 13.88 -0.30 -4.71
N ILE A 74 13.13 -0.83 -3.75
CA ILE A 74 13.08 -0.34 -2.37
C ILE A 74 13.67 -1.38 -1.43
N ARG A 75 14.51 -0.93 -0.49
CA ARG A 75 15.06 -1.76 0.59
C ARG A 75 14.49 -1.32 1.94
N LEU A 76 13.90 -2.26 2.68
CA LEU A 76 13.31 -2.02 4.01
C LEU A 76 14.08 -2.85 5.02
N GLN A 77 14.80 -2.25 5.96
CA GLN A 77 15.61 -2.99 6.93
C GLN A 77 15.22 -2.62 8.35
N ASN A 78 14.80 -3.61 9.12
CA ASN A 78 14.33 -3.42 10.49
C ASN A 78 13.18 -2.38 10.55
N THR A 79 12.29 -2.39 9.56
CA THR A 79 11.14 -1.49 9.50
C THR A 79 9.96 -2.10 10.21
N ARG A 80 9.29 -1.38 11.12
CA ARG A 80 8.20 -1.97 11.93
C ARG A 80 6.97 -2.31 11.10
N ASN A 81 6.58 -1.44 10.17
CA ASN A 81 5.46 -1.65 9.26
C ASN A 81 5.90 -1.38 7.81
N PRO A 82 6.45 -2.39 7.11
CA PRO A 82 7.08 -2.23 5.81
C PRO A 82 6.15 -1.66 4.73
N ILE A 83 4.97 -2.26 4.50
CA ILE A 83 4.01 -1.82 3.48
C ILE A 83 2.63 -1.67 4.12
N ILE A 84 2.03 -0.49 4.01
CA ILE A 84 0.71 -0.18 4.58
C ILE A 84 -0.17 0.61 3.61
N ILE A 85 -1.41 0.19 3.47
CA ILE A 85 -2.52 1.05 3.07
C ILE A 85 -3.50 1.09 4.25
N ASP A 86 -3.74 2.28 4.78
CA ASP A 86 -4.67 2.54 5.89
C ASP A 86 -5.73 3.54 5.46
N GLN A 87 -6.88 3.03 5.05
CA GLN A 87 -8.04 3.85 4.69
C GLN A 87 -8.94 4.19 5.90
N ASN A 88 -8.49 3.85 7.11
CA ASN A 88 -9.20 4.06 8.37
C ASN A 88 -8.50 5.07 9.28
N TYR A 89 -7.68 5.94 8.70
CA TYR A 89 -6.90 6.89 9.46
C TYR A 89 -7.82 7.83 10.24
N ARG A 90 -7.63 7.88 11.56
CA ARG A 90 -8.39 8.70 12.49
C ARG A 90 -7.49 9.24 13.59
N ASP A 91 -7.80 10.42 14.09
CA ASP A 91 -7.25 10.87 15.36
C ASP A 91 -7.80 9.93 16.46
N LEU A 92 -6.93 9.41 17.32
CA LEU A 92 -7.34 8.66 18.50
C LEU A 92 -7.96 9.64 19.50
N VAL A 93 -9.24 9.96 19.30
CA VAL A 93 -10.01 10.70 20.30
C VAL A 93 -10.76 9.65 21.12
N GLU A 94 -10.36 9.47 22.37
CA GLU A 94 -10.99 8.52 23.31
C GLU A 94 -12.50 8.75 23.46
N ASP A 95 -12.99 9.96 23.15
CA ASP A 95 -14.38 10.36 23.23
C ASP A 95 -15.00 10.73 21.86
N PHE A 96 -14.62 10.07 20.77
CA PHE A 96 -15.31 10.32 19.50
C PHE A 96 -16.72 9.70 19.52
N PRO A 97 -17.81 10.47 19.36
CA PRO A 97 -19.16 9.93 19.45
C PRO A 97 -19.41 8.85 18.39
N ILE A 98 -19.87 7.67 18.80
CA ILE A 98 -20.19 6.55 17.90
C ILE A 98 -21.19 6.94 16.81
N ALA A 99 -22.17 7.80 17.13
CA ALA A 99 -23.12 8.31 16.14
C ALA A 99 -22.43 9.11 15.03
N LYS A 100 -21.43 9.94 15.38
CA LYS A 100 -20.65 10.70 14.41
C LYS A 100 -19.73 9.79 13.58
N LEU A 101 -19.20 8.70 14.17
CA LEU A 101 -18.49 7.66 13.41
C LEU A 101 -19.42 7.00 12.38
N TYR A 102 -20.64 6.65 12.79
CA TYR A 102 -21.61 6.04 11.89
C TYR A 102 -22.00 6.98 10.75
N GLU A 103 -22.28 8.25 11.03
CA GLU A 103 -22.53 9.26 9.99
C GLU A 103 -21.35 9.44 9.03
N MET A 104 -20.13 9.50 9.55
CA MET A 104 -18.91 9.60 8.74
C MET A 104 -18.71 8.39 7.82
N MET A 105 -18.98 7.18 8.32
CA MET A 105 -18.92 5.94 7.54
C MET A 105 -20.02 5.86 6.46
N MET A 106 -21.17 6.50 6.69
CA MET A 106 -22.31 6.46 5.77
C MET A 106 -22.30 7.58 4.71
N GLN A 107 -21.58 8.68 4.96
CA GLN A 107 -21.53 9.84 4.05
C GLN A 107 -20.29 9.86 3.13
N GLY A 108 -19.17 9.25 3.55
CA GLY A 108 -17.95 9.19 2.76
C GLY A 108 -17.92 8.00 1.81
N LYS A 109 -17.65 8.22 0.52
CA LYS A 109 -17.28 7.13 -0.40
C LYS A 109 -15.86 6.59 -0.13
N GLY A 110 -15.10 7.27 0.73
CA GLY A 110 -13.66 7.12 0.88
C GLY A 110 -12.92 7.72 -0.30
N ILE A 111 -11.63 8.01 -0.10
CA ILE A 111 -10.73 8.32 -1.21
C ILE A 111 -10.50 7.05 -2.02
N GLU A 112 -10.75 7.10 -3.32
CA GLU A 112 -10.49 5.99 -4.24
C GLU A 112 -8.98 5.72 -4.32
N ILE A 113 -8.55 4.47 -4.16
CA ILE A 113 -7.13 4.09 -4.32
C ILE A 113 -7.05 3.09 -5.46
N ILE A 114 -6.42 3.50 -6.56
CA ILE A 114 -6.33 2.71 -7.80
C ILE A 114 -4.94 2.76 -8.42
N GLY A 115 -4.39 1.61 -8.81
CA GLY A 115 -3.11 1.57 -9.52
C GLY A 115 -1.94 1.92 -8.61
N VAL A 116 -1.73 1.10 -7.58
CA VAL A 116 -0.54 1.18 -6.72
C VAL A 116 0.34 -0.01 -7.02
N THR A 117 1.58 0.24 -7.45
CA THR A 117 2.54 -0.81 -7.79
C THR A 117 3.69 -0.83 -6.80
N TYR A 118 3.95 -2.00 -6.23
CA TYR A 118 5.14 -2.31 -5.45
C TYR A 118 6.01 -3.27 -6.27
N LYS A 119 7.18 -2.79 -6.70
CA LYS A 119 8.07 -3.53 -7.59
C LYS A 119 9.48 -3.58 -7.02
N ASP A 120 10.10 -4.75 -7.02
CA ASP A 120 11.48 -4.92 -6.53
C ASP A 120 11.66 -4.39 -5.09
N VAL A 121 10.77 -4.80 -4.19
CA VAL A 121 10.80 -4.39 -2.77
C VAL A 121 11.36 -5.53 -1.93
N SER A 122 12.38 -5.28 -1.11
CA SER A 122 12.99 -6.34 -0.31
C SER A 122 13.41 -5.91 1.08
N GLY A 123 13.48 -6.87 2.02
CA GLY A 123 14.19 -6.72 3.30
C GLY A 123 13.43 -7.29 4.50
N THR A 124 13.54 -6.64 5.67
CA THR A 124 13.11 -7.20 6.96
C THR A 124 12.11 -6.32 7.72
N SER A 125 11.09 -6.97 8.27
CA SER A 125 10.13 -6.41 9.22
C SER A 125 10.62 -6.59 10.66
N ALA A 126 10.47 -5.54 11.47
CA ALA A 126 10.71 -5.60 12.91
C ALA A 126 9.48 -6.07 13.71
N THR A 127 8.33 -6.24 13.05
CA THR A 127 7.11 -6.79 13.66
C THR A 127 6.57 -7.96 12.83
N SER A 128 5.59 -8.70 13.37
CA SER A 128 4.99 -9.85 12.70
C SER A 128 4.23 -9.47 11.42
N VAL A 129 3.65 -8.27 11.33
CA VAL A 129 2.87 -7.84 10.16
C VAL A 129 3.78 -7.07 9.20
N ALA A 130 4.16 -7.69 8.08
CA ALA A 130 5.01 -7.04 7.08
C ALA A 130 4.21 -6.24 6.04
N ILE A 131 3.00 -6.71 5.72
CA ILE A 131 2.13 -6.11 4.71
C ILE A 131 0.74 -5.96 5.33
N ASN A 132 0.20 -4.74 5.33
CA ASN A 132 -1.16 -4.45 5.77
C ASN A 132 -1.90 -3.62 4.72
N LEU A 133 -2.79 -4.24 3.96
CA LEU A 133 -3.60 -3.57 2.93
C LEU A 133 -5.05 -3.45 3.40
N GLY A 134 -5.34 -2.39 4.16
CA GLY A 134 -6.66 -2.14 4.75
C GLY A 134 -7.43 -1.08 3.99
N CYS A 135 -8.33 -1.51 3.11
CA CYS A 135 -9.20 -0.62 2.35
C CYS A 135 -10.65 -0.70 2.86
N ASN A 136 -11.33 0.46 2.87
CA ASN A 136 -12.66 0.65 3.44
C ASN A 136 -13.59 1.55 2.59
N SER A 137 -13.16 2.00 1.40
CA SER A 137 -14.12 2.53 0.42
C SER A 137 -15.11 1.45 0.01
N SER A 138 -16.31 1.83 -0.44
CA SER A 138 -17.32 0.88 -0.91
C SER A 138 -16.79 -0.05 -2.01
N GLU A 139 -15.97 0.48 -2.92
CA GLU A 139 -15.36 -0.27 -4.03
C GLU A 139 -14.04 -0.97 -3.67
N GLY A 140 -13.49 -0.67 -2.49
CA GLY A 140 -12.17 -1.10 -2.06
C GLY A 140 -11.02 -0.43 -2.81
N CYS A 141 -9.82 -0.96 -2.63
CA CYS A 141 -8.66 -0.60 -3.44
C CYS A 141 -8.56 -1.53 -4.65
N SER A 142 -8.22 -0.98 -5.81
CA SER A 142 -8.16 -1.75 -7.06
C SER A 142 -6.84 -1.57 -7.81
N ASN A 143 -6.53 -2.55 -8.67
CA ASN A 143 -5.30 -2.56 -9.45
C ASN A 143 -4.04 -2.38 -8.57
N ILE A 144 -3.99 -3.09 -7.43
CA ILE A 144 -2.81 -3.15 -6.57
C ILE A 144 -1.89 -4.25 -7.10
N ILE A 145 -0.68 -3.88 -7.52
CA ILE A 145 0.26 -4.80 -8.15
C ILE A 145 1.45 -5.02 -7.22
N MET A 146 1.79 -6.28 -6.93
CA MET A 146 3.01 -6.66 -6.23
C MET A 146 3.87 -7.59 -7.08
N ASP A 147 5.05 -7.11 -7.49
CA ASP A 147 5.96 -7.82 -8.38
C ASP A 147 7.38 -7.84 -7.79
N ARG A 148 7.95 -9.03 -7.57
CA ARG A 148 9.25 -9.22 -6.90
C ARG A 148 9.32 -8.49 -5.54
N VAL A 149 8.38 -8.84 -4.64
CA VAL A 149 8.36 -8.35 -3.26
C VAL A 149 8.83 -9.46 -2.32
N ASN A 150 9.85 -9.23 -1.52
CA ASN A 150 10.39 -10.22 -0.57
C ASN A 150 10.67 -9.61 0.81
N LEU A 151 9.78 -9.86 1.76
CA LEU A 151 9.88 -9.39 3.14
C LEU A 151 9.98 -10.58 4.09
N THR A 152 10.94 -10.54 5.01
CA THR A 152 11.11 -11.55 6.06
C THR A 152 11.09 -10.91 7.45
N SER A 153 11.05 -11.71 8.51
CA SER A 153 11.28 -11.17 9.85
C SER A 153 12.75 -10.78 10.02
N VAL A 154 13.02 -9.80 10.87
CA VAL A 154 14.38 -9.53 11.38
C VAL A 154 14.88 -10.71 12.24
N SER A 155 13.96 -11.47 12.85
CA SER A 155 14.24 -12.69 13.60
C SER A 155 14.19 -13.92 12.67
N PRO A 156 15.31 -14.62 12.41
CA PRO A 156 15.37 -15.72 11.42
C PRO A 156 14.42 -16.89 11.69
N SER A 157 14.02 -17.10 12.95
CA SER A 157 13.09 -18.17 13.36
C SER A 157 11.63 -17.82 13.16
N GLU A 158 11.30 -16.57 12.83
CA GLU A 158 9.94 -16.08 12.73
C GLU A 158 9.54 -15.82 11.27
N LYS A 159 8.24 -15.98 11.01
CA LYS A 159 7.63 -15.61 9.73
C LYS A 159 6.83 -14.34 9.89
N VAL A 160 6.83 -13.53 8.84
CA VAL A 160 5.93 -12.37 8.74
C VAL A 160 4.60 -12.79 8.13
N ILE A 161 3.55 -12.06 8.46
CA ILE A 161 2.19 -12.26 7.97
C ILE A 161 1.72 -11.05 7.17
N VAL A 162 0.64 -11.28 6.42
CA VAL A 162 -0.06 -10.29 5.60
C VAL A 162 -1.46 -10.12 6.17
N LEU A 163 -1.87 -8.87 6.38
CA LEU A 163 -3.25 -8.49 6.63
C LEU A 163 -3.81 -7.78 5.40
N CYS A 164 -5.04 -8.10 5.03
CA CYS A 164 -5.64 -7.56 3.82
C CYS A 164 -7.16 -7.53 3.91
N SER A 165 -7.77 -6.44 3.49
CA SER A 165 -9.21 -6.24 3.47
C SER A 165 -9.63 -5.36 2.30
N ASN A 166 -10.62 -5.81 1.54
CA ASN A 166 -11.24 -5.09 0.42
C ASN A 166 -10.24 -4.56 -0.63
N VAL A 167 -9.31 -5.42 -1.05
CA VAL A 167 -8.28 -5.09 -2.04
C VAL A 167 -8.36 -6.05 -3.21
N LYS A 168 -8.24 -5.52 -4.43
CA LYS A 168 -8.19 -6.27 -5.69
C LYS A 168 -6.90 -5.93 -6.42
N GLY A 169 -6.26 -6.93 -7.01
CA GLY A 169 -4.95 -6.73 -7.60
C GLY A 169 -4.36 -8.00 -8.20
N GLN A 170 -3.03 -8.04 -8.27
CA GLN A 170 -2.25 -9.18 -8.77
C GLN A 170 -0.90 -9.29 -8.05
N GLU A 171 -0.40 -10.52 -7.90
CA GLU A 171 0.95 -10.80 -7.44
C GLU A 171 1.66 -11.81 -8.34
N THR A 172 2.95 -11.61 -8.63
CA THR A 172 3.73 -12.49 -9.52
C THR A 172 4.84 -13.27 -8.78
N THR A 173 5.67 -12.58 -8.01
CA THR A 173 6.76 -13.20 -7.23
C THR A 173 6.82 -12.48 -5.88
N VAL A 174 6.06 -12.99 -4.91
CA VAL A 174 5.84 -12.29 -3.64
C VAL A 174 6.01 -13.25 -2.46
N SER A 175 6.77 -12.82 -1.46
CA SER A 175 6.98 -13.49 -0.18
C SER A 175 6.96 -12.43 0.94
N PRO A 176 6.13 -12.55 1.99
CA PRO A 176 5.10 -13.57 2.19
C PRO A 176 3.99 -13.46 1.14
N LYS A 177 3.33 -14.59 0.82
CA LYS A 177 2.23 -14.65 -0.16
C LYS A 177 1.08 -13.72 0.22
N VAL A 178 0.58 -12.92 -0.73
CA VAL A 178 -0.52 -11.95 -0.54
C VAL A 178 -1.77 -12.48 -1.24
N SER A 179 -2.39 -13.51 -0.66
CA SER A 179 -3.51 -14.24 -1.26
C SER A 179 -4.77 -13.42 -1.54
N CYS A 180 -4.93 -12.24 -0.94
CA CYS A 180 -6.04 -11.34 -1.26
C CYS A 180 -5.85 -10.61 -2.61
N LEU A 181 -4.62 -10.56 -3.15
CA LEU A 181 -4.33 -9.97 -4.45
C LEU A 181 -4.46 -10.96 -5.60
N THR A 182 -4.71 -12.24 -5.35
CA THR A 182 -5.09 -13.13 -6.44
C THR A 182 -6.59 -12.99 -6.67
N GLU A 183 -6.99 -12.32 -7.75
CA GLU A 183 -8.36 -12.47 -8.24
C GLU A 183 -8.65 -13.96 -8.37
N LYS A 184 -9.64 -14.46 -7.61
CA LYS A 184 -10.30 -15.70 -8.02
C LYS A 184 -10.98 -15.36 -9.32
N LEU A 185 -10.34 -15.63 -10.45
CA LEU A 185 -11.01 -15.63 -11.75
C LEU A 185 -12.29 -16.47 -11.56
N PRO A 186 -13.49 -15.93 -11.86
CA PRO A 186 -14.68 -16.74 -11.82
C PRO A 186 -14.48 -17.93 -12.76
N SER A 187 -14.76 -19.13 -12.27
CA SER A 187 -14.54 -20.41 -12.94
C SER A 187 -15.32 -20.61 -14.25
N THR A 188 -15.91 -19.56 -14.82
CA THR A 188 -16.84 -19.60 -15.96
C THR A 188 -16.20 -19.28 -17.31
N LEU A 189 -14.89 -19.02 -17.41
CA LEU A 189 -14.23 -18.71 -18.69
C LEU A 189 -13.30 -19.80 -19.24
N ILE A 190 -13.28 -21.03 -18.68
CA ILE A 190 -12.43 -22.14 -19.18
C ILE A 190 -13.27 -23.21 -19.93
N GLY A 191 -14.42 -22.83 -20.50
CA GLY A 191 -15.38 -23.79 -21.06
C GLY A 191 -16.00 -23.41 -22.39
N SER A 192 -15.22 -22.88 -23.35
CA SER A 192 -15.67 -22.77 -24.75
C SER A 192 -14.78 -23.66 -25.60
N HIS A 193 -15.13 -24.95 -25.68
CA HIS A 193 -14.58 -25.84 -26.68
C HIS A 193 -14.92 -25.31 -28.07
N ILE A 194 -13.90 -24.83 -28.78
CA ILE A 194 -13.92 -24.68 -30.23
C ILE A 194 -13.89 -26.10 -30.80
N LEU A 195 -15.04 -26.58 -31.27
CA LEU A 195 -15.10 -27.80 -32.09
C LEU A 195 -14.78 -27.41 -33.53
N PHE A 196 -13.61 -27.83 -34.02
CA PHE A 196 -13.35 -27.92 -35.45
C PHE A 196 -14.05 -29.16 -36.01
N SER A 197 -15.06 -28.94 -36.86
CA SER A 197 -15.65 -29.98 -37.71
C SER A 197 -14.68 -30.33 -38.84
N HIS A 198 -14.36 -31.62 -38.99
CA HIS A 198 -14.02 -32.22 -40.28
C HIS A 198 -15.23 -33.03 -40.77
#